data_AF-A0A1H5MLA6-F1
#
_entry.id   AF-A0A1H5MLA6-F1
#
_cell.length_a   1.000
_cell.length_b   1.000
_cell.length_c   1.000
_cell.angle_alpha   90.00
_cell.angle_beta   90.00
_cell.angle_gamma   90.00
#
_symmetry.space_group_name_H-M   'P 1'
#
loop_
_entity.id
_entity.type
_entity.pdbx_description
1 polymer ?
#
loop_
_entity_poly.entity_id
_entity_poly.type
_entity_poly.pdbx_seq_one_letter_code
_entity_poly.pdbx_strand_id
1 'polypeptide(L)' 'MMSESKKEFVALRLDEVIHEWEANAPAGGSGTEGAEGPLVTAQRHRAEIDTATDDRVDEIAAVYPEIAEAWASHEA' A
#
# COMPACT_ATOMS: atom_id res chain seq x y z
N MET A 1 4.25 15.20 -14.62
CA MET A 1 4.58 15.53 -13.22
C MET A 1 3.52 15.05 -12.23
N MET A 2 2.29 14.67 -12.64
CA MET A 2 1.31 14.06 -11.71
C MET A 2 1.70 12.65 -11.23
N SER A 3 2.44 11.91 -12.06
CA SER A 3 3.06 10.61 -11.76
C SER A 3 3.84 10.56 -10.44
N GLU A 4 4.71 11.55 -10.21
CA GLU A 4 5.51 11.64 -8.98
C GLU A 4 4.62 11.91 -7.77
N SER A 5 3.66 12.83 -7.90
CA SER A 5 2.69 13.12 -6.83
C SER A 5 1.80 11.93 -6.49
N LYS A 6 1.42 11.12 -7.47
CA LYS A 6 0.62 9.91 -7.25
C LYS A 6 1.43 8.82 -6.55
N LYS A 7 2.67 8.59 -6.99
CA LYS A 7 3.60 7.66 -6.31
C LYS A 7 3.77 8.01 -4.85
N GLU A 8 4.08 9.28 -4.56
CA GLU A 8 4.25 9.76 -3.19
C GLU A 8 2.96 9.60 -2.38
N PHE A 9 1.79 9.87 -2.97
CA PHE A 9 0.50 9.71 -2.32
C PHE A 9 0.20 8.24 -1.97
N VAL A 10 0.29 7.34 -2.95
CA VAL A 10 0.02 5.90 -2.75
C VAL A 10 1.02 5.32 -1.78
N ALA A 11 2.30 5.71 -1.87
CA ALA A 11 3.34 5.34 -0.92
C ALA A 11 2.98 5.73 0.52
N LEU A 12 2.57 6.98 0.75
CA LEU A 12 2.22 7.47 2.08
C LEU A 12 0.99 6.76 2.65
N ARG A 13 -0.07 6.60 1.84
CA ARG A 13 -1.29 5.91 2.28
C ARG A 13 -1.04 4.43 2.58
N LEU A 14 -0.21 3.76 1.76
CA LEU A 14 0.14 2.37 1.99
C LEU A 14 0.99 2.19 3.25
N ASP A 15 1.85 3.16 3.55
CA ASP A 15 2.63 3.21 4.79
C ASP A 15 1.72 3.31 6.04
N GLU A 16 0.67 4.13 5.98
CA GLU A 16 -0.32 4.23 7.06
C GLU A 16 -1.10 2.91 7.27
N VAL A 17 -1.51 2.25 6.19
CA VAL A 17 -2.18 0.93 6.25
C VAL A 17 -1.28 -0.12 6.87
N ILE A 18 -0.01 -0.16 6.47
CA ILE A 18 0.99 -1.08 7.04
C ILE A 18 1.13 -0.83 8.54
N HIS A 19 1.33 0.43 8.95
CA HIS A 19 1.46 0.79 10.37
C HIS A 19 0.24 0.41 11.20
N GLU A 20 -0.97 0.59 10.68
CA GLU A 20 -2.20 0.18 11.37
C GLU A 20 -2.26 -1.34 11.55
N TRP A 21 -1.93 -2.10 10.50
CA TRP A 21 -1.92 -3.56 10.55
C TRP A 21 -0.82 -4.10 11.47
N GLU A 22 0.36 -3.47 11.51
CA GLU A 22 1.43 -3.78 12.46
C GLU A 22 1.00 -3.48 13.89
N ALA A 23 0.31 -2.36 14.13
CA ALA A 23 -0.20 -2.00 15.46
C ALA A 23 -1.32 -2.94 15.95
N ASN A 24 -2.13 -3.46 15.02
CA ASN A 24 -3.20 -4.41 15.32
C ASN A 24 -2.70 -5.87 15.34
N ALA A 25 -1.47 -6.13 14.91
CA ALA A 25 -0.88 -7.46 14.97
C ALA A 25 -0.64 -7.86 16.44
N PRO A 26 -1.06 -9.06 16.88
CA PRO A 26 -0.82 -9.51 18.24
C PRO A 26 0.69 -9.55 18.53
N ALA A 27 1.10 -8.97 19.66
CA ALA A 27 2.51 -8.80 20.08
C ALA A 27 3.32 -10.12 20.28
N GLY A 28 2.71 -11.27 20.02
CA GLY A 28 3.36 -12.57 20.00
C GLY A 28 3.12 -13.22 18.64
N GLY A 29 4.06 -13.00 17.71
CA GLY A 29 4.03 -13.65 16.42
C GLY A 29 3.92 -15.16 16.56
N SER A 30 2.98 -15.76 15.85
CA SER A 30 3.00 -17.18 15.51
C SER A 30 2.26 -17.33 14.19
N GLY A 31 2.97 -17.89 13.23
CA GLY A 31 2.69 -17.77 11.82
C GLY A 31 1.37 -18.38 11.40
N THR A 32 0.84 -17.82 10.32
CA THR A 32 0.27 -18.68 9.28
C THR A 32 1.41 -18.93 8.31
N GLU A 33 2.13 -20.02 8.53
CA GLU A 33 3.07 -20.59 7.59
C GLU A 33 2.38 -20.75 6.22
N GLY A 34 2.91 -20.10 5.18
CA GLY A 34 2.64 -20.46 3.79
C GLY A 34 1.67 -19.58 2.98
N ALA A 35 1.04 -18.56 3.55
CA ALA A 35 0.31 -17.54 2.79
C ALA A 35 0.96 -16.19 3.04
N GLU A 36 1.43 -15.50 1.99
CA GLU A 36 1.83 -14.09 2.08
C GLU A 36 0.66 -13.31 2.69
N GLY A 37 0.76 -12.98 3.98
CA GLY A 37 -0.31 -12.28 4.68
C GLY A 37 -0.56 -10.91 4.04
N PRO A 38 -1.76 -10.32 4.22
CA PRO A 38 -2.07 -8.99 3.68
C PRO A 38 -0.98 -7.96 4.00
N LEU A 39 -0.43 -8.00 5.22
CA LEU A 39 0.67 -7.14 5.67
C LEU A 39 1.95 -7.30 4.85
N VAL A 40 2.41 -8.54 4.63
CA VAL A 40 3.62 -8.81 3.82
C VAL A 40 3.41 -8.33 2.38
N THR A 41 2.21 -8.53 1.85
CA THR A 41 1.84 -8.05 0.51
C THR A 41 1.88 -6.53 0.43
N ALA A 42 1.34 -5.82 1.44
CA ALA A 42 1.39 -4.36 1.51
C ALA A 42 2.81 -3.82 1.66
N GLN A 43 3.64 -4.41 2.52
CA GLN A 43 5.05 -4.05 2.66
C GLN A 43 5.81 -4.22 1.35
N ARG A 44 5.56 -5.31 0.61
CA ARG A 44 6.15 -5.53 -0.72
C ARG A 44 5.70 -4.48 -1.71
N HIS A 45 4.39 -4.19 -1.80
CA HIS A 45 3.88 -3.14 -2.68
C HIS A 45 4.48 -1.78 -2.34
N ARG A 46 4.72 -1.48 -1.06
CA ARG A 46 5.34 -0.22 -0.64
C ARG A 46 6.77 -0.08 -1.15
N ALA A 47 7.56 -1.15 -1.08
CA ALA A 47 8.90 -1.18 -1.67
C ALA A 47 8.87 -1.16 -3.21
N GLU A 48 7.83 -1.73 -3.81
CA GLU A 48 7.64 -1.74 -5.26
C GLU A 48 7.36 -0.33 -5.80
N ILE A 49 6.55 0.48 -5.11
CA ILE A 49 6.15 1.85 -5.55
C ILE A 49 7.37 2.73 -5.88
N ASP A 50 8.45 2.65 -5.08
CA ASP A 50 9.66 3.45 -5.29
C ASP A 50 10.32 3.22 -6.66
N THR A 51 10.15 2.03 -7.24
CA THR A 51 10.75 1.65 -8.54
C THR A 51 9.72 1.36 -9.63
N ALA A 52 8.44 1.29 -9.27
CA ALA A 52 7.34 0.95 -10.16
C ALA A 52 7.10 2.01 -11.24
N THR A 53 6.47 1.61 -12.34
CA THR A 53 5.90 2.54 -13.32
C THR A 53 4.59 3.11 -12.81
N ASP A 54 4.10 4.19 -13.44
CA ASP A 54 2.81 4.78 -13.08
C ASP A 54 1.65 3.78 -13.22
N ASP A 55 1.60 3.02 -14.31
CA ASP A 55 0.58 1.96 -14.49
C ASP A 55 0.60 0.94 -13.35
N ARG A 56 1.80 0.60 -12.85
CA ARG A 56 1.93 -0.36 -11.76
C ARG A 56 1.51 0.24 -10.42
N VAL A 57 1.75 1.53 -10.20
CA VAL A 57 1.25 2.26 -9.01
C VAL A 57 -0.27 2.32 -9.02
N ASP A 58 -0.88 2.50 -10.20
CA ASP A 58 -2.32 2.42 -10.41
C ASP A 58 -2.88 1.04 -10.05
N GLU A 59 -2.25 -0.03 -10.54
CA GLU A 59 -2.61 -1.40 -10.18
C GLU A 59 -2.52 -1.63 -8.66
N ILE A 60 -1.44 -1.15 -8.02
CA ILE A 60 -1.27 -1.25 -6.57
C ILE A 60 -2.38 -0.49 -5.84
N ALA A 61 -2.65 0.77 -6.22
CA ALA A 61 -3.70 1.57 -5.61
C ALA A 61 -5.09 0.91 -5.73
N ALA A 62 -5.37 0.27 -6.87
CA ALA A 62 -6.63 -0.43 -7.10
C ALA A 62 -6.83 -1.66 -6.18
N VAL A 63 -5.75 -2.24 -5.63
CA VAL A 63 -5.82 -3.32 -4.63
C VAL A 63 -6.33 -2.81 -3.27
N TYR A 64 -6.18 -1.52 -2.99
CA TYR A 64 -6.57 -0.89 -1.73
C TYR A 64 -7.70 0.13 -1.98
N PRO A 65 -8.98 -0.26 -1.80
CA PRO A 65 -10.12 0.61 -2.11
C PRO A 65 -10.03 1.98 -1.44
N GLU A 66 -9.60 2.01 -0.18
CA GLU A 66 -9.37 3.22 0.59
C GLU A 66 -8.33 4.17 -0.02
N ILE A 67 -7.30 3.64 -0.68
CA ILE A 67 -6.26 4.43 -1.35
C ILE A 67 -6.80 4.95 -2.69
N ALA A 68 -7.49 4.09 -3.45
CA ALA A 68 -8.11 4.46 -4.71
C ALA A 68 -9.19 5.56 -4.53
N GLU A 69 -10.04 5.45 -3.51
CA GLU A 69 -11.05 6.46 -3.17
C GLU A 69 -10.43 7.78 -2.69
N ALA A 70 -9.38 7.71 -1.87
CA ALA A 70 -8.67 8.89 -1.40
C ALA A 70 -7.95 9.61 -2.57
N TRP A 71 -7.39 8.85 -3.51
CA TRP A 71 -6.78 9.42 -4.72
C TRP A 71 -7.83 10.04 -5.65
N ALA A 72 -8.95 9.37 -5.89
CA ALA A 72 -10.05 9.91 -6.71
C ALA A 72 -10.62 11.21 -6.12
N SER A 73 -10.65 11.34 -4.79
CA SER A 73 -11.06 12.56 -4.09
C SER A 73 -10.01 13.67 -4.13
N HIS A 74 -8.72 13.31 -4.30
CA HIS A 74 -7.61 14.25 -4.44
C HIS A 74 -7.48 14.80 -5.87
N GLU A 75 -7.89 14.03 -6.89
CA GLU A 75 -7.93 14.48 -8.30
C GLU A 75 -9.23 15.22 -8.69
N ALA A 76 -10.27 15.18 -7.86
CA ALA A 76 -11.57 15.82 -8.09
C ALA A 76 -11.56 17.34 -7.80
#